data_AF-A0A354U671-F1
#
_entry.id   AF-A0A354U671-F1
#
_cell.length_a   1.000
_cell.length_b   1.000
_cell.length_c   1.000
_cell.angle_alpha   90.00
_cell.angle_beta   90.00
_cell.angle_gamma   90.00
#
_symmetry.space_group_name_H-M   'P 1'
#
loop_
_entity.id
_entity.type
_entity.pdbx_description
1 polymer ?
#
loop_
_entity_poly.entity_id
_entity_poly.type
_entity_poly.pdbx_seq_one_letter_code
_entity_poly.pdbx_strand_id
1 'polypeptide(L)'
;HLARALKPHSIAVLFSDFYTEPETLAPLLDFIRRRNCEILLFHIFDPDERDLFADDSVLLQDAESMEKMIVTPELLREDYGRLFRTHQTALSELAAKFGGEYAPLCTERPPLELLAAWLRRREKAGRRR
;
A
#
# COMPACT_ATOMS: atom_id res chain seq x y z
N HIS A 1 18.83 11.52 2.36
CA HIS A 1 19.43 11.05 1.09
C HIS A 1 18.46 11.07 -0.10
N LEU A 2 17.21 10.58 0.02
CA LEU A 2 16.18 10.60 -1.04
C LEU A 2 15.95 11.98 -1.69
N ALA A 3 16.05 13.07 -0.93
CA ALA A 3 15.82 14.43 -1.40
C ALA A 3 16.71 14.91 -2.56
N ARG A 4 17.88 14.29 -2.78
CA ARG A 4 18.78 14.61 -3.90
C ARG A 4 18.48 13.80 -5.17
N ALA A 5 17.75 12.68 -5.06
CA ALA A 5 17.44 11.80 -6.19
C ALA A 5 16.14 12.19 -6.91
N LEU A 6 15.20 12.81 -6.20
CA LEU A 6 13.90 13.22 -6.75
C LEU A 6 14.04 14.46 -7.64
N LYS A 7 13.95 14.23 -8.96
CA LYS A 7 13.89 15.30 -9.98
C LYS A 7 12.50 15.93 -9.99
N PRO A 8 12.38 17.25 -10.20
CA PRO A 8 11.08 17.89 -10.41
C PRO A 8 10.33 17.29 -11.60
N HIS A 9 8.98 17.31 -11.55
CA HIS A 9 8.10 16.80 -12.61
C HIS A 9 8.32 15.31 -12.94
N SER A 10 8.83 14.54 -11.97
CA SER A 10 8.95 13.09 -12.06
C SER A 10 7.81 12.38 -11.33
N ILE A 11 7.79 11.06 -11.40
CA ILE A 11 6.88 10.22 -10.62
C ILE A 11 7.68 9.61 -9.48
N ALA A 12 7.17 9.75 -8.26
CA ALA A 12 7.62 9.01 -7.11
C ALA A 12 6.68 7.84 -6.87
N VAL A 13 7.21 6.63 -7.05
CA VAL A 13 6.48 5.38 -6.79
C VAL A 13 7.04 4.75 -5.52
N LEU A 14 6.19 4.53 -4.52
CA LEU A 14 6.55 3.89 -3.27
C LEU A 14 5.92 2.50 -3.20
N PHE A 15 6.73 1.48 -2.96
CA PHE A 15 6.31 0.10 -2.77
C PHE A 15 6.54 -0.29 -1.31
N SER A 16 5.49 -0.71 -0.61
CA SER A 16 5.55 -1.17 0.78
C SER A 16 4.32 -2.00 1.10
N ASP A 17 4.43 -2.86 2.10
CA ASP A 17 3.32 -3.41 2.90
C ASP A 17 2.56 -2.35 3.74
N PHE A 18 3.18 -1.20 3.99
CA PHE A 18 2.62 -0.11 4.79
C PHE A 18 2.13 -0.54 6.18
N TYR A 19 2.76 -1.49 6.87
CA TYR A 19 2.40 -1.87 8.24
C TYR A 19 2.80 -0.83 9.30
N THR A 20 2.54 0.45 9.02
CA THR A 20 2.86 1.60 9.84
C THR A 20 1.67 2.56 9.81
N GLU A 21 1.44 3.31 10.89
CA GLU A 21 0.42 4.37 10.91
C GLU A 21 0.56 5.30 9.68
N PRO A 22 -0.49 5.45 8.84
CA PRO A 22 -0.41 6.23 7.60
C PRO A 22 0.12 7.65 7.81
N GLU A 23 -0.20 8.27 8.94
CA GLU A 23 0.20 9.62 9.34
C GLU A 23 1.72 9.81 9.33
N THR A 24 2.49 8.75 9.60
CA THR A 24 3.96 8.76 9.57
C THR A 24 4.51 9.05 8.17
N LEU A 25 3.74 8.79 7.12
CA LEU A 25 4.12 9.07 5.72
C LEU A 25 3.92 10.55 5.35
N ALA A 26 3.10 11.30 6.08
CA ALA A 26 2.72 12.67 5.71
C ALA A 26 3.93 13.62 5.46
N PRO A 27 5.02 13.61 6.27
CA PRO A 27 6.19 14.44 6.00
C PRO A 27 6.90 14.07 4.69
N LEU A 28 6.97 12.78 4.35
CA LEU A 28 7.55 12.29 3.11
C LEU A 28 6.69 12.72 1.91
N LEU A 29 5.37 12.55 2.00
CA LEU A 29 4.45 12.93 0.92
C LEU A 29 4.43 14.44 0.69
N ASP A 30 4.49 15.25 1.75
CA ASP A 30 4.60 16.71 1.61
C ASP A 30 5.91 17.11 0.91
N PHE A 31 7.02 16.45 1.27
CA PHE A 31 8.30 16.68 0.60
C PHE A 31 8.25 16.36 -0.90
N ILE A 32 7.68 15.22 -1.28
CA ILE A 32 7.53 14.80 -2.69
C ILE A 32 6.62 15.78 -3.44
N ARG A 33 5.48 16.15 -2.86
CA ARG A 33 4.52 17.09 -3.44
C ARG A 33 5.16 18.46 -3.70
N ARG A 34 5.94 18.99 -2.74
CA ARG A 34 6.69 20.26 -2.90
C ARG A 34 7.72 20.25 -4.03
N ARG A 35 8.12 19.07 -4.50
CA ARG A 35 8.99 18.89 -5.67
C ARG A 35 8.23 18.71 -6.98
N ASN A 36 6.92 18.99 -7.00
CA ASN A 36 6.07 18.83 -8.19
C ASN A 36 6.15 17.42 -8.78
N CYS A 37 6.31 16.42 -7.91
CA CYS A 37 6.30 15.02 -8.31
C CYS A 37 4.90 14.44 -8.18
N GLU A 38 4.54 13.54 -9.08
CA GLU A 38 3.35 12.69 -8.94
C GLU A 38 3.64 11.60 -7.90
N ILE A 39 2.66 11.26 -7.08
CA ILE A 39 2.79 10.27 -6.00
C ILE A 39 1.95 9.04 -6.33
N LEU A 40 2.55 7.86 -6.23
CA LEU A 40 1.85 6.58 -6.36
C LEU A 40 2.30 5.64 -5.23
N LEU A 41 1.34 5.21 -4.40
CA LEU A 41 1.56 4.27 -3.30
C LEU A 41 1.09 2.88 -3.71
N PHE A 42 2.02 1.95 -3.95
CA PHE A 42 1.74 0.54 -4.16
C PHE A 42 1.78 -0.18 -2.82
N HIS A 43 0.60 -0.57 -2.35
CA HIS A 43 0.46 -1.36 -1.13
C HIS A 43 0.50 -2.84 -1.48
N ILE A 44 1.59 -3.51 -1.10
CA ILE A 44 1.82 -4.94 -1.35
C ILE A 44 1.27 -5.72 -0.16
N PHE A 45 0.35 -6.65 -0.41
CA PHE A 45 -0.20 -7.49 0.65
C PHE A 45 -0.42 -8.93 0.15
N ASP A 46 -0.45 -9.86 1.09
CA ASP A 46 -0.65 -11.27 0.79
C ASP A 46 -2.15 -11.58 0.54
N PRO A 47 -2.52 -12.45 -0.43
CA PRO A 47 -3.91 -12.89 -0.61
C PRO A 47 -4.55 -13.46 0.64
N ASP A 48 -3.78 -14.09 1.52
CA ASP A 48 -4.26 -14.70 2.75
C ASP A 48 -4.74 -13.65 3.77
N GLU A 49 -4.40 -12.37 3.58
CA GLU A 49 -4.96 -11.22 4.31
C GLU A 49 -6.35 -10.82 3.81
N ARG A 50 -6.76 -11.29 2.61
CA ARG A 50 -8.05 -10.99 1.96
C ARG A 50 -9.02 -12.17 1.98
N ASP A 51 -8.54 -13.37 1.67
CA ASP A 51 -9.35 -14.58 1.48
C ASP A 51 -8.85 -15.68 2.42
N LEU A 52 -9.61 -15.91 3.49
CA LEU A 52 -9.18 -16.75 4.60
C LEU A 52 -9.20 -18.24 4.29
N PHE A 53 -8.09 -18.91 4.64
CA PHE A 53 -7.91 -20.35 4.68
C PHE A 53 -9.16 -21.10 5.17
N ALA A 54 -9.63 -22.03 4.34
CA ALA A 54 -10.91 -22.71 4.49
C ALA A 54 -10.93 -23.88 5.48
N ASP A 55 -9.82 -24.26 6.13
CA ASP A 55 -9.88 -25.35 7.10
C ASP A 55 -8.74 -25.32 8.13
N ASP A 56 -9.15 -25.66 9.35
CA ASP A 56 -8.38 -25.99 10.56
C ASP A 56 -7.55 -24.90 11.26
N SER A 57 -7.53 -25.04 12.59
CA SER A 57 -6.83 -24.18 13.55
C SER A 57 -5.39 -23.88 13.13
N VAL A 58 -5.10 -22.61 12.83
CA VAL A 58 -3.75 -22.17 12.45
C VAL A 58 -3.03 -21.64 13.69
N LEU A 59 -1.87 -22.23 14.00
CA LEU A 59 -0.94 -21.66 14.96
C LEU A 59 -0.24 -20.47 14.29
N LEU A 60 -0.68 -19.25 14.60
CA LEU A 60 -0.01 -18.05 14.10
C LEU A 60 1.31 -17.85 14.86
N GLN A 61 2.40 -17.94 14.10
CA GLN A 61 3.73 -17.59 14.55
C GLN A 61 4.08 -16.25 13.92
N ASP A 62 4.33 -15.26 14.74
CA ASP A 62 4.85 -13.98 14.28
C ASP A 62 6.20 -14.21 13.61
N ALA A 63 6.30 -13.87 12.33
CA ALA A 63 7.49 -14.07 11.52
C ALA A 63 8.67 -13.16 11.95
N GLU A 64 8.39 -12.08 12.69
CA GLU A 64 9.40 -11.12 13.15
C GLU A 64 9.91 -11.45 14.56
N SER A 65 9.03 -11.88 15.47
CA SER A 65 9.37 -12.14 16.88
C SER A 65 9.50 -13.62 17.25
N MET A 66 9.00 -14.53 16.40
CA MET A 66 8.86 -15.97 16.67
C MET A 66 7.92 -16.31 17.85
N GLU A 67 7.13 -15.34 18.35
CA GLU A 67 6.13 -15.59 19.37
C GLU A 67 4.90 -16.32 18.81
N LYS A 68 4.34 -17.22 19.62
CA LYS A 68 3.16 -18.03 19.27
C LYS A 68 1.96 -17.51 20.05
N MET A 69 0.99 -16.93 19.35
CA MET A 69 -0.25 -16.47 19.97
C MET A 69 -1.38 -17.46 19.66
N ILE A 70 -2.03 -18.01 20.69
CA ILE A 70 -3.26 -18.78 20.52
C ILE A 70 -4.39 -17.77 20.41
N VAL A 71 -4.94 -17.63 19.21
CA VAL A 71 -6.05 -16.72 18.95
C VAL A 71 -7.13 -17.48 18.19
N THR A 72 -8.38 -17.26 18.58
CA THR A 72 -9.54 -17.87 17.90
C THR A 72 -9.58 -17.34 16.47
N PRO A 73 -9.38 -18.20 15.45
CA PRO A 73 -9.22 -17.76 14.07
C PRO A 73 -10.39 -16.89 13.61
N GLU A 74 -11.63 -17.22 13.97
CA GLU A 74 -12.84 -16.50 13.56
C GLU A 74 -12.88 -15.05 14.05
N LEU A 75 -12.45 -14.77 15.28
CA LEU A 75 -12.45 -13.42 15.84
C LEU A 75 -11.32 -12.57 15.23
N LEU A 76 -10.16 -13.20 15.01
CA LEU A 76 -9.02 -12.53 14.39
C LEU A 76 -9.31 -12.16 12.94
N ARG A 77 -10.05 -13.01 12.21
CA ARG A 77 -10.47 -12.81 10.83
C ARG A 77 -11.25 -11.51 10.62
N GLU A 78 -12.33 -11.33 11.38
CA GLU A 78 -13.21 -10.17 11.21
C GLU A 78 -12.53 -8.88 11.66
N ASP A 79 -11.80 -8.93 12.78
CA ASP A 79 -11.13 -7.77 13.34
C ASP A 79 -9.93 -7.35 12.48
N TYR A 80 -9.09 -8.30 12.05
CA TYR A 80 -7.96 -8.02 11.16
C TYR A 80 -8.45 -7.51 9.80
N GLY A 81 -9.43 -8.17 9.18
CA GLY A 81 -9.97 -7.71 7.89
C GLY A 81 -10.61 -6.32 7.97
N ARG A 82 -11.24 -5.98 9.11
CA ARG A 82 -11.74 -4.62 9.36
C ARG A 82 -10.60 -3.62 9.50
N LEU A 83 -9.60 -3.92 10.33
CA LEU A 83 -8.42 -3.07 10.51
C LEU A 83 -7.68 -2.84 9.19
N PHE A 84 -7.50 -3.89 8.40
CA PHE A 84 -6.89 -3.82 7.08
C PHE A 84 -7.66 -2.91 6.12
N ARG A 85 -8.99 -3.06 6.01
CA ARG A 85 -9.82 -2.16 5.17
C ARG A 85 -9.78 -0.72 5.65
N THR A 86 -9.83 -0.49 6.96
CA THR A 86 -9.67 0.85 7.55
C THR A 86 -8.32 1.44 7.19
N HIS A 87 -7.26 0.64 7.27
CA HIS A 87 -5.90 1.04 6.91
C HIS A 87 -5.74 1.38 5.43
N GLN A 88 -6.27 0.55 4.53
CA GLN A 88 -6.30 0.83 3.09
C GLN A 88 -7.05 2.14 2.78
N THR A 89 -8.14 2.39 3.51
CA THR A 89 -8.92 3.63 3.36
C THR A 89 -8.10 4.83 3.79
N ALA A 90 -7.44 4.76 4.95
CA ALA A 90 -6.57 5.82 5.46
C ALA A 90 -5.39 6.11 4.51
N LEU A 91 -4.74 5.07 3.95
CA LEU A 91 -3.69 5.23 2.93
C LEU A 91 -4.22 5.91 1.66
N SER A 92 -5.42 5.52 1.21
CA SER A 92 -6.05 6.14 0.03
C SER A 92 -6.39 7.61 0.26
N GLU A 93 -6.97 7.95 1.42
CA GLU A 93 -7.29 9.33 1.79
C GLU A 93 -6.02 10.18 1.94
N LEU A 94 -4.98 9.61 2.56
CA LEU A 94 -3.70 10.28 2.70
C LEU A 94 -3.04 10.55 1.34
N ALA A 95 -2.99 9.56 0.45
CA ALA A 95 -2.46 9.75 -0.89
C ALA A 95 -3.22 10.87 -1.63
N ALA A 96 -4.56 10.82 -1.60
CA ALA A 96 -5.41 11.83 -2.23
C ALA A 96 -5.18 13.24 -1.66
N LYS A 97 -5.00 13.38 -0.34
CA LYS A 97 -4.66 14.66 0.33
C LYS A 97 -3.39 15.30 -0.22
N PHE A 98 -2.42 14.50 -0.66
CA PHE A 98 -1.18 14.98 -1.27
C PHE A 98 -1.21 15.00 -2.81
N GLY A 99 -2.37 14.75 -3.42
CA GLY A 99 -2.53 14.71 -4.88
C GLY A 99 -1.95 13.45 -5.53
N GLY A 100 -1.74 12.40 -4.74
CA GLY A 100 -1.27 11.09 -5.18
C GLY A 100 -2.38 10.07 -5.35
N GLU A 101 -1.98 8.87 -5.75
CA GLU A 101 -2.87 7.72 -5.90
C GLU A 101 -2.41 6.55 -5.02
N TYR A 102 -3.39 5.78 -4.53
CA TYR A 102 -3.19 4.54 -3.81
C TYR A 102 -3.57 3.35 -4.71
N ALA A 103 -2.70 2.35 -4.77
CA ALA A 103 -2.85 1.16 -5.60
C ALA A 103 -2.63 -0.10 -4.74
N PRO A 104 -3.69 -0.83 -4.35
CA PRO A 104 -3.55 -2.11 -3.69
C PRO A 104 -3.02 -3.16 -4.68
N LEU A 105 -2.03 -3.94 -4.25
CA LEU A 105 -1.42 -5.02 -4.99
C LEU A 105 -1.35 -6.28 -4.13
N CYS A 106 -2.10 -7.29 -4.55
CA CYS A 106 -2.01 -8.63 -3.98
C CYS A 106 -0.81 -9.38 -4.58
N THR A 107 0.00 -10.05 -3.76
CA THR A 107 1.22 -10.79 -4.19
C THR A 107 0.95 -11.90 -5.21
N GLU A 108 -0.29 -12.37 -5.34
CA GLU A 108 -0.72 -13.28 -6.43
C GLU A 108 -0.64 -12.65 -7.82
N ARG A 109 -0.58 -11.32 -7.90
CA ARG A 109 -0.55 -10.58 -9.16
C ARG A 109 0.80 -9.92 -9.36
N PRO A 110 1.42 -10.03 -10.54
CA PRO A 110 2.68 -9.36 -10.82
C PRO A 110 2.55 -7.82 -10.70
N PRO A 111 3.38 -7.14 -9.87
CA PRO A 111 3.37 -5.68 -9.71
C PRO A 111 3.49 -4.91 -11.03
N LEU A 112 4.22 -5.50 -11.98
CA LEU A 112 4.53 -4.89 -13.27
C LEU A 112 3.28 -4.61 -14.11
N GLU A 113 2.25 -5.44 -14.04
CA GLU A 113 1.03 -5.26 -14.83
C GLU A 113 0.23 -4.04 -14.36
N LEU A 114 0.11 -3.88 -13.05
CA LEU A 114 -0.61 -2.75 -12.44
C LEU A 114 0.14 -1.44 -12.70
N LEU A 115 1.47 -1.44 -12.54
CA LEU A 115 2.30 -0.30 -12.91
C LEU A 115 2.19 0.05 -14.39
N ALA A 116 2.23 -0.94 -15.28
CA ALA A 116 2.10 -0.71 -16.71
C ALA A 116 0.72 -0.15 -17.08
N ALA A 117 -0.36 -0.65 -16.45
CA ALA A 117 -1.71 -0.12 -16.63
C ALA A 117 -1.81 1.34 -16.18
N TRP A 118 -1.21 1.66 -15.03
CA TRP A 118 -1.15 3.03 -14.53
C TRP A 118 -0.38 3.96 -15.48
N LEU A 119 0.81 3.55 -15.94
CA LEU A 119 1.63 4.31 -16.89
C LEU A 119 0.89 4.59 -18.20
N ARG A 120 0.19 3.58 -18.74
CA ARG A 120 -0.65 3.74 -19.95
C ARG A 120 -1.80 4.73 -19.75
N ARG A 121 -2.45 4.70 -18.58
CA ARG A 121 -3.52 5.65 -18.23
C ARG A 121 -2.97 7.08 -18.14
N ARG A 122 -1.79 7.25 -17.54
CA ARG A 122 -1.08 8.53 -17.48
C ARG A 122 -0.71 9.05 -18.86
N GLU A 123 -0.13 8.22 -19.73
CA GLU A 123 0.24 8.65 -21.09
C GLU A 123 -0.97 9.20 -21.86
N LYS A 124 -2.13 8.54 -21.74
CA LYS A 124 -3.39 9.00 -22.35
C LYS A 124 -3.90 10.30 -21.75
N ALA A 125 -3.73 10.52 -20.44
CA ALA A 125 -4.11 11.76 -19.77
C ALA A 125 -3.20 12.93 -20.15
N GLY A 126 -1.89 12.68 -20.30
CA GLY A 126 -0.90 13.66 -20.75
C GLY A 126 -1.09 14.10 -22.20
N ARG A 127 -1.58 13.23 -23.09
CA ARG A 127 -1.91 13.56 -24.49
C ARG A 127 -3.19 14.42 -24.65
N ARG A 128 -3.98 14.59 -23.59
CA ARG A 128 -5.25 15.35 -23.60
C ARG A 128 -5.11 16.77 -23.04
N ARG A 129 -3.90 17.19 -22.69
CA ARG A 129 -3.58 18.55 -22.22
C ARG A 129 -2.78 19.31 -23.26
#